data_AF-A0A971VQT3-F1
#
_entry.id   AF-A0A971VQT3-F1
#
_cell.length_a   1.000
_cell.length_b   1.000
_cell.length_c   1.000
_cell.angle_alpha   90.00
_cell.angle_beta   90.00
_cell.angle_gamma   90.00
#
_symmetry.space_group_name_H-M   'P 1'
#
loop_
_entity.id
_entity.type
_entity.pdbx_description
1 polymer ?
#
loop_
_entity_poly.entity_id
_entity_poly.type
_entity_poly.pdbx_seq_one_letter_code
_entity_poly.pdbx_strand_id
1 'polypeptide(L)'
;MKLKVKALITILITLLIFPLNLNAKADDDYSWVGAWHTSPVKTNLTVADRDITPVLAYTTVRSVITVSLGGDNLRLCLTNKYGNKAAYINRVYVAKTDPNNESSIIGDLYTVRFGGSKTLTLGREFVYSDPIDMKVEPLDKISISIYFTTPTTVSTAGLTGGVTYIAAANQVKEKNLIAPSKLRLDLDGASYYPIPFVTSVDVDNPNAYSVVMIGDSSLANRVPNLLSEKLINGGTRNIGVLQSSIAANRLLTGGYSGGDGGSIQGDSAVSRFDDDALKLSGVKKIFVKVGANDILHPKLKSFKGSVPESTAADIIRGYESLISKAVAKGIEIYFFGITPFKGYGGSDLQRYSDAEKTAQEVNTWLKNNRRINGYIDIDKLRDPADSAKLRTALTTDGLNLNNLGQIALTDLIPLEVFGLDASRYKTAAELNRVDPYKGSQSPTAPTKPAEESTTRRGEEPTREDEITTEPVIEDFEPIEEVTEDIPVNSPGKNNKNPYANLHEIPGAYRKMSKKQRSGIIFFTSLAVALTAFGSMYYVNRKKMWEST
;
A
#
# COMPACT_ATOMS: atom_id res chain seq x y z
N MET A 1 -67.61 -25.88 -25.95
CA MET A 1 -66.56 -26.10 -26.96
C MET A 1 -65.56 -24.93 -26.89
N LYS A 2 -64.26 -25.21 -26.79
CA LYS A 2 -63.05 -24.37 -27.04
C LYS A 2 -63.10 -22.81 -26.92
N LEU A 3 -62.18 -22.26 -26.09
CA LEU A 3 -61.17 -21.17 -26.37
C LEU A 3 -61.62 -19.88 -27.13
N LYS A 4 -61.14 -18.62 -26.89
CA LYS A 4 -59.86 -18.10 -26.32
C LYS A 4 -59.86 -16.53 -26.23
N VAL A 5 -58.86 -15.97 -25.52
CA VAL A 5 -58.17 -14.65 -25.75
C VAL A 5 -58.68 -13.32 -25.11
N LYS A 6 -57.94 -12.90 -24.06
CA LYS A 6 -57.34 -11.57 -23.71
C LYS A 6 -58.09 -10.22 -23.90
N ALA A 7 -58.29 -9.49 -22.78
CA ALA A 7 -57.66 -8.20 -22.41
C ALA A 7 -58.05 -7.87 -20.93
N LEU A 8 -57.13 -7.63 -19.97
CA LEU A 8 -56.50 -6.35 -19.60
C LEU A 8 -57.52 -5.24 -19.19
N ILE A 9 -57.46 -4.56 -18.03
CA ILE A 9 -56.45 -4.41 -16.96
C ILE A 9 -57.14 -4.44 -15.57
N THR A 10 -56.52 -5.12 -14.59
CA THR A 10 -56.92 -5.05 -13.18
C THR A 10 -56.32 -3.81 -12.50
N ILE A 11 -57.13 -3.06 -11.75
CA ILE A 11 -56.68 -1.95 -10.90
C ILE A 11 -55.77 -2.51 -9.80
N LEU A 12 -54.46 -2.21 -9.87
CA LEU A 12 -53.51 -2.57 -8.82
C LEU A 12 -53.40 -1.43 -7.82
N ILE A 13 -53.89 -1.65 -6.59
CA ILE A 13 -53.72 -0.70 -5.48
C ILE A 13 -52.23 -0.61 -5.16
N THR A 14 -51.60 0.48 -5.59
CA THR A 14 -50.20 0.78 -5.27
C THR A 14 -50.15 1.32 -3.85
N LEU A 15 -49.93 0.46 -2.87
CA LEU A 15 -49.57 0.91 -1.52
C LEU A 15 -48.24 1.69 -1.64
N LEU A 16 -48.27 3.00 -1.41
CA LEU A 16 -47.04 3.77 -1.20
C LEU A 16 -46.41 3.34 0.12
N ILE A 17 -45.54 2.32 0.04
CA ILE A 17 -44.52 2.10 1.05
C ILE A 17 -43.47 3.20 0.85
N PHE A 18 -43.73 4.37 1.42
CA PHE A 18 -42.64 5.28 1.76
C PHE A 18 -41.72 4.53 2.73
N PRO A 19 -40.43 4.34 2.42
CA PRO A 19 -39.49 3.97 3.46
C PRO A 19 -39.46 5.13 4.46
N LEU A 20 -39.90 4.86 5.70
CA LEU A 20 -39.61 5.75 6.82
C LEU A 20 -38.09 5.83 6.95
N ASN A 21 -37.52 6.97 6.55
CA ASN A 21 -36.11 7.31 6.78
C ASN A 21 -35.91 7.52 8.29
N LEU A 22 -35.79 6.41 9.01
CA LEU A 22 -35.41 6.37 10.42
C LEU A 22 -33.94 6.77 10.58
N ASN A 23 -33.73 8.09 10.69
CA ASN A 23 -32.51 8.75 11.18
C ASN A 23 -31.19 8.02 10.84
N ALA A 24 -30.80 8.06 9.57
CA ALA A 24 -29.41 8.40 9.31
C ALA A 24 -29.20 9.81 9.90
N LYS A 25 -28.21 10.00 10.80
CA LYS A 25 -27.73 11.35 11.08
C LYS A 25 -27.32 11.95 9.73
N ALA A 26 -27.77 13.17 9.45
CA ALA A 26 -27.41 13.85 8.21
C ALA A 26 -25.88 14.04 8.18
N ASP A 27 -25.27 13.97 6.99
CA ASP A 27 -23.83 14.20 6.84
C ASP A 27 -23.45 15.63 7.24
N ASP A 28 -24.43 16.55 7.23
CA ASP A 28 -24.36 17.96 7.62
C ASP A 28 -24.03 18.18 9.12
N ASP A 29 -24.23 17.19 10.00
CA ASP A 29 -23.87 17.27 11.43
C ASP A 29 -22.34 17.18 11.66
N TYR A 30 -21.57 16.77 10.64
CA TYR A 30 -20.16 16.39 10.78
C TYR A 30 -19.24 17.22 9.89
N SER A 31 -18.10 17.63 10.44
CA SER A 31 -17.06 18.33 9.70
C SER A 31 -16.00 17.35 9.22
N TRP A 32 -16.33 16.58 8.19
CA TRP A 32 -15.45 15.54 7.67
C TRP A 32 -14.18 16.09 7.02
N VAL A 33 -13.04 15.67 7.55
CA VAL A 33 -11.70 15.97 7.06
C VAL A 33 -10.95 14.65 6.87
N GLY A 34 -10.32 14.46 5.72
CA GLY A 34 -9.56 13.25 5.44
C GLY A 34 -8.37 13.11 6.39
N ALA A 35 -8.31 12.00 7.12
CA ALA A 35 -7.22 11.63 8.02
C ALA A 35 -6.28 10.58 7.42
N TRP A 36 -6.75 9.79 6.46
CA TRP A 36 -5.95 8.82 5.73
C TRP A 36 -6.54 8.56 4.34
N HIS A 37 -5.69 8.29 3.36
CA HIS A 37 -6.10 7.90 2.00
C HIS A 37 -5.07 6.95 1.37
N THR A 38 -5.54 6.12 0.44
CA THR A 38 -4.72 5.37 -0.51
C THR A 38 -5.39 5.39 -1.88
N SER A 39 -4.61 5.68 -2.92
CA SER A 39 -5.10 5.66 -4.30
C SER A 39 -5.46 4.24 -4.74
N PRO A 40 -6.71 3.98 -5.20
CA PRO A 40 -7.09 2.66 -5.68
C PRO A 40 -6.44 2.35 -7.03
N VAL A 41 -5.86 1.16 -7.17
CA VAL A 41 -5.35 0.63 -8.44
C VAL A 41 -6.05 -0.66 -8.85
N LYS A 42 -5.95 -1.02 -10.14
CA LYS A 42 -6.41 -2.30 -10.67
C LYS A 42 -5.42 -3.39 -10.25
N THR A 43 -5.84 -4.32 -9.40
CA THR A 43 -4.98 -5.40 -8.86
C THR A 43 -4.99 -6.71 -9.67
N ASN A 44 -5.31 -6.65 -10.96
CA ASN A 44 -5.17 -7.79 -11.87
C ASN A 44 -3.71 -7.88 -12.35
N LEU A 45 -2.98 -8.91 -11.96
CA LEU A 45 -1.60 -9.13 -12.40
C LEU A 45 -1.59 -9.84 -13.74
N THR A 46 -0.95 -9.26 -14.75
CA THR A 46 -0.73 -9.96 -16.02
C THR A 46 0.52 -10.84 -15.87
N VAL A 47 0.36 -12.16 -15.98
CA VAL A 47 1.45 -13.15 -15.89
C VAL A 47 1.36 -14.06 -17.12
N ALA A 48 2.41 -14.08 -17.95
CA ALA A 48 2.43 -14.79 -19.23
C ALA A 48 1.16 -14.52 -20.08
N ASP A 49 0.91 -13.22 -20.32
CA ASP A 49 -0.24 -12.69 -21.08
C ASP A 49 -1.63 -13.02 -20.51
N ARG A 50 -1.73 -13.39 -19.22
CA ARG A 50 -3.00 -13.68 -18.54
C ARG A 50 -3.21 -12.85 -17.28
N ASP A 51 -4.34 -12.14 -17.22
CA ASP A 51 -4.80 -11.43 -16.03
C ASP A 51 -5.21 -12.41 -14.91
N ILE A 52 -4.37 -12.54 -13.89
CA ILE A 52 -4.64 -13.22 -12.62
C ILE A 52 -5.15 -12.18 -11.63
N THR A 53 -6.33 -12.40 -11.04
CA THR A 53 -6.88 -11.52 -10.00
C THR A 53 -7.02 -12.27 -8.68
N PRO A 54 -6.57 -11.73 -7.54
CA PRO A 54 -6.76 -12.37 -6.24
C PRO A 54 -8.25 -12.60 -5.93
N VAL A 55 -8.56 -13.77 -5.35
CA VAL A 55 -9.91 -14.10 -4.86
C VAL A 55 -9.84 -14.42 -3.39
N LEU A 56 -10.61 -13.70 -2.58
CA LEU A 56 -10.77 -13.95 -1.14
C LEU A 56 -12.07 -14.70 -0.90
N ALA A 57 -12.01 -15.78 -0.11
CA ALA A 57 -13.17 -16.60 0.21
C ALA A 57 -13.04 -17.18 1.61
N TYR A 58 -14.05 -17.00 2.46
CA TYR A 58 -14.06 -17.44 3.86
C TYR A 58 -12.86 -16.94 4.68
N THR A 59 -12.36 -15.74 4.34
CA THR A 59 -11.14 -15.13 4.89
C THR A 59 -11.49 -13.82 5.57
N THR A 60 -10.84 -13.55 6.70
CA THR A 60 -10.78 -12.24 7.34
C THR A 60 -9.57 -11.49 6.82
N VAL A 61 -9.79 -10.28 6.34
CA VAL A 61 -8.76 -9.29 6.02
C VAL A 61 -8.72 -8.27 7.16
N ARG A 62 -7.54 -7.93 7.66
CA ARG A 62 -7.32 -6.86 8.65
C ARG A 62 -6.28 -5.89 8.10
N SER A 63 -6.73 -4.75 7.61
CA SER A 63 -5.87 -3.68 7.10
C SER A 63 -5.54 -2.71 8.23
N VAL A 64 -4.24 -2.57 8.50
CA VAL A 64 -3.67 -1.63 9.49
C VAL A 64 -3.25 -0.37 8.76
N ILE A 65 -3.77 0.77 9.20
CA ILE A 65 -3.42 2.09 8.68
C ILE A 65 -3.00 3.01 9.83
N THR A 66 -2.27 4.08 9.54
CA THR A 66 -1.95 5.14 10.50
C THR A 66 -2.70 6.40 10.10
N VAL A 67 -3.51 6.97 10.99
CA VAL A 67 -4.22 8.23 10.70
C VAL A 67 -3.28 9.43 10.92
N SER A 68 -3.29 10.38 9.98
CA SER A 68 -2.50 11.62 10.07
C SER A 68 -3.18 12.72 10.90
N LEU A 69 -4.50 12.60 11.09
CA LEU A 69 -5.35 13.58 11.77
C LEU A 69 -6.24 12.86 12.79
N GLY A 70 -6.52 13.54 13.91
CA GLY A 70 -7.42 13.07 14.95
C GLY A 70 -8.80 13.72 14.87
N GLY A 71 -9.78 13.09 15.49
CA GLY A 71 -11.16 13.54 15.61
C GLY A 71 -11.97 12.60 16.48
N ASP A 72 -13.18 13.04 16.87
CA ASP A 72 -14.02 12.30 17.81
C ASP A 72 -14.85 11.20 17.14
N ASN A 73 -15.16 11.37 15.85
CA ASN A 73 -15.83 10.37 15.01
C ASN A 73 -14.96 10.06 13.78
N LEU A 74 -15.16 8.87 13.18
CA LEU A 74 -14.57 8.51 11.89
C LEU A 74 -15.59 7.92 10.91
N ARG A 75 -15.32 7.98 9.61
CA ARG A 75 -16.03 7.21 8.57
C ARG A 75 -15.06 6.59 7.57
N LEU A 76 -15.43 5.44 7.01
CA LEU A 76 -14.63 4.73 6.00
C LEU A 76 -15.18 4.98 4.60
N CYS A 77 -14.32 5.18 3.61
CA CYS A 77 -14.69 5.16 2.19
C CYS A 77 -14.26 3.85 1.53
N LEU A 78 -15.20 3.10 0.96
CA LEU A 78 -14.97 1.85 0.23
C LEU A 78 -15.36 2.00 -1.25
N THR A 79 -14.62 1.36 -2.15
CA THR A 79 -14.97 1.25 -3.57
C THR A 79 -14.49 -0.06 -4.19
N ASN A 80 -15.22 -0.57 -5.18
CA ASN A 80 -14.75 -1.61 -6.10
C ASN A 80 -14.62 -1.04 -7.53
N LYS A 81 -14.02 0.17 -7.63
CA LYS A 81 -13.80 0.97 -8.85
C LYS A 81 -13.36 0.18 -10.09
N TYR A 82 -12.49 -0.83 -9.96
CA TYR A 82 -12.01 -1.64 -11.08
C TYR A 82 -12.69 -3.02 -11.20
N GLY A 83 -13.63 -3.35 -10.33
CA GLY A 83 -14.40 -4.59 -10.38
C GLY A 83 -15.34 -4.66 -11.59
N ASN A 84 -15.53 -5.89 -12.09
CA ASN A 84 -16.53 -6.24 -13.11
C ASN A 84 -17.79 -6.91 -12.54
N LYS A 85 -17.79 -7.21 -11.23
CA LYS A 85 -18.90 -7.75 -10.44
C LYS A 85 -18.89 -7.04 -9.09
N ALA A 86 -20.06 -6.82 -8.51
CA ALA A 86 -20.16 -6.27 -7.15
C ALA A 86 -19.46 -7.19 -6.13
N ALA A 87 -18.74 -6.58 -5.19
CA ALA A 87 -18.10 -7.28 -4.07
C ALA A 87 -19.09 -7.34 -2.90
N TYR A 88 -19.30 -8.51 -2.31
CA TYR A 88 -20.19 -8.66 -1.16
C TYR A 88 -19.39 -8.59 0.15
N ILE A 89 -19.57 -7.48 0.86
CA ILE A 89 -18.88 -7.16 2.10
C ILE A 89 -19.82 -7.53 3.25
N ASN A 90 -19.49 -8.60 3.98
CA ASN A 90 -20.44 -9.17 4.96
C ASN A 90 -20.50 -8.43 6.28
N ARG A 91 -19.33 -8.04 6.78
CA ARG A 91 -19.11 -7.42 8.09
C ARG A 91 -17.82 -6.65 8.02
N VAL A 92 -17.85 -5.42 8.53
CA VAL A 92 -16.66 -4.58 8.72
C VAL A 92 -16.64 -4.10 10.17
N TYR A 93 -15.47 -4.13 10.79
CA TYR A 93 -15.23 -3.62 12.13
C TYR A 93 -13.97 -2.77 12.17
N VAL A 94 -13.90 -1.80 13.08
CA VAL A 94 -12.72 -0.97 13.35
C VAL A 94 -12.40 -1.01 14.84
N ALA A 95 -11.12 -1.02 15.17
CA ALA A 95 -10.59 -0.87 16.53
C ALA A 95 -9.18 -0.25 16.45
N LYS A 96 -8.64 0.22 17.58
CA LYS A 96 -7.21 0.62 17.64
C LYS A 96 -6.33 -0.62 17.49
N THR A 97 -5.23 -0.49 16.74
CA THR A 97 -4.23 -1.55 16.58
C THR A 97 -3.38 -1.68 17.85
N ASP A 98 -2.97 -2.90 18.21
CA ASP A 98 -1.99 -3.09 19.29
C ASP A 98 -0.62 -2.55 18.84
N PRO A 99 -0.02 -1.57 19.55
CA PRO A 99 1.29 -1.02 19.17
C PRO A 99 2.42 -2.06 19.23
N ASN A 100 2.24 -3.17 19.98
CA ASN A 100 3.22 -4.25 20.11
C ASN A 100 2.98 -5.41 19.13
N ASN A 101 1.81 -5.46 18.47
CA ASN A 101 1.48 -6.49 17.48
C ASN A 101 0.47 -5.95 16.46
N GLU A 102 0.96 -5.56 15.27
CA GLU A 102 0.11 -4.98 14.22
C GLU A 102 -1.03 -5.91 13.75
N SER A 103 -0.94 -7.23 13.94
CA SER A 103 -2.03 -8.16 13.61
C SER A 103 -3.18 -8.16 14.64
N SER A 104 -2.99 -7.49 15.78
CA SER A 104 -3.91 -7.47 16.92
C SER A 104 -4.61 -6.12 17.11
N ILE A 105 -5.66 -6.13 17.94
CA ILE A 105 -6.45 -4.95 18.29
C ILE A 105 -6.61 -4.80 19.81
N ILE A 106 -6.72 -3.55 20.25
CA ILE A 106 -6.91 -3.15 21.65
C ILE A 106 -8.11 -2.21 21.79
N GLY A 107 -8.59 -2.05 23.02
CA GLY A 107 -9.75 -1.24 23.34
C GLY A 107 -11.06 -1.81 22.79
N ASP A 108 -11.98 -0.91 22.46
CA ASP A 108 -13.31 -1.23 21.97
C ASP A 108 -13.35 -1.57 20.48
N LEU A 109 -14.36 -2.35 20.10
CA LEU A 109 -14.56 -2.85 18.74
C LEU A 109 -15.85 -2.31 18.14
N TYR A 110 -15.71 -1.42 17.16
CA TYR A 110 -16.79 -0.69 16.54
C TYR A 110 -17.32 -1.43 15.32
N THR A 111 -18.65 -1.55 15.21
CA THR A 111 -19.30 -2.14 14.03
C THR A 111 -19.52 -1.07 12.98
N VAL A 112 -18.93 -1.23 11.81
CA VAL A 112 -19.17 -0.33 10.67
C VAL A 112 -20.50 -0.67 10.01
N ARG A 113 -21.21 0.35 9.55
CA ARG A 113 -22.50 0.22 8.86
C ARG A 113 -22.56 1.12 7.63
N PHE A 114 -23.51 0.84 6.75
CA PHE A 114 -23.76 1.58 5.51
C PHE A 114 -25.28 1.72 5.35
N GLY A 115 -25.83 2.93 5.55
CA GLY A 115 -27.28 3.14 5.61
C GLY A 115 -27.96 2.32 6.70
N GLY A 116 -27.32 2.18 7.87
CA GLY A 116 -27.74 1.32 8.98
C GLY A 116 -27.44 -0.18 8.78
N SER A 117 -27.18 -0.64 7.55
CA SER A 117 -26.89 -2.04 7.24
C SER A 117 -25.49 -2.47 7.69
N LYS A 118 -25.34 -3.72 8.18
CA LYS A 118 -24.03 -4.32 8.50
C LYS A 118 -23.35 -5.00 7.30
N THR A 119 -24.07 -5.12 6.18
CA THR A 119 -23.65 -5.74 4.92
C THR A 119 -23.70 -4.72 3.79
N LEU A 120 -22.73 -4.76 2.89
CA LEU A 120 -22.66 -3.87 1.73
C LEU A 120 -22.44 -4.69 0.44
N THR A 121 -23.27 -4.45 -0.56
CA THR A 121 -23.02 -4.88 -1.95
C THR A 121 -22.32 -3.74 -2.66
N LEU A 122 -21.00 -3.84 -2.79
CA LEU A 122 -20.13 -2.76 -3.23
C LEU A 122 -19.89 -2.81 -4.75
N GLY A 123 -20.37 -1.78 -5.46
CA GLY A 123 -20.12 -1.55 -6.87
C GLY A 123 -18.90 -0.67 -7.12
N ARG A 124 -18.88 0.01 -8.27
CA ARG A 124 -17.74 0.82 -8.74
C ARG A 124 -17.73 2.24 -8.17
N GLU A 125 -18.81 2.64 -7.53
CA GLU A 125 -18.97 3.88 -6.79
C GLU A 125 -18.08 3.94 -5.54
N PHE A 126 -17.93 5.14 -4.96
CA PHE A 126 -17.34 5.35 -3.65
C PHE A 126 -18.47 5.42 -2.61
N VAL A 127 -18.44 4.53 -1.62
CA VAL A 127 -19.45 4.41 -0.57
C VAL A 127 -18.82 4.76 0.77
N TYR A 128 -19.32 5.83 1.40
CA TYR A 128 -18.97 6.16 2.77
C TYR A 128 -19.80 5.32 3.76
N SER A 129 -19.19 4.94 4.88
CA SER A 129 -19.90 4.34 6.01
C SER A 129 -20.75 5.36 6.75
N ASP A 130 -21.70 4.87 7.53
CA ASP A 130 -22.29 5.63 8.62
C ASP A 130 -21.19 6.14 9.57
N PRO A 131 -21.42 7.22 10.33
CA PRO A 131 -20.48 7.71 11.34
C PRO A 131 -20.18 6.66 12.40
N ILE A 132 -18.90 6.54 12.78
CA ILE A 132 -18.41 5.63 13.80
C ILE A 132 -17.88 6.48 14.96
N ASP A 133 -18.52 6.35 16.12
CA ASP A 133 -18.19 7.01 17.39
C ASP A 133 -16.92 6.40 17.99
N MET A 134 -15.77 6.63 17.34
CA MET A 134 -14.46 6.12 17.72
C MET A 134 -13.45 7.26 17.63
N LYS A 135 -13.08 7.81 18.79
CA LYS A 135 -12.04 8.83 18.90
C LYS A 135 -10.66 8.29 18.50
N VAL A 136 -10.00 9.02 17.62
CA VAL A 136 -8.60 8.78 17.20
C VAL A 136 -7.76 10.04 17.36
N GLU A 137 -6.50 9.87 17.74
CA GLU A 137 -5.50 10.93 17.81
C GLU A 137 -4.55 10.84 16.60
N PRO A 138 -3.87 11.94 16.20
CA PRO A 138 -2.87 11.88 15.13
C PRO A 138 -1.75 10.86 15.42
N LEU A 139 -1.40 10.07 14.41
CA LEU A 139 -0.50 8.90 14.46
C LEU A 139 -1.07 7.65 15.16
N ASP A 140 -2.35 7.61 15.56
CA ASP A 140 -2.99 6.36 15.95
C ASP A 140 -2.96 5.35 14.79
N LYS A 141 -2.66 4.09 15.11
CA LYS A 141 -2.89 2.96 14.20
C LYS A 141 -4.29 2.40 14.42
N ILE A 142 -5.05 2.23 13.34
CA ILE A 142 -6.36 1.57 13.38
C ILE A 142 -6.41 0.34 12.46
N SER A 143 -7.12 -0.68 12.91
CA SER A 143 -7.27 -1.98 12.26
C SER A 143 -8.67 -2.13 11.69
N ILE A 144 -8.81 -2.07 10.37
CA ILE A 144 -10.07 -2.25 9.64
C ILE A 144 -10.21 -3.73 9.26
N SER A 145 -11.14 -4.44 9.89
CA SER A 145 -11.33 -5.88 9.71
C SER A 145 -12.57 -6.19 8.87
N ILE A 146 -12.38 -6.81 7.71
CA ILE A 146 -13.42 -7.20 6.74
C ILE A 146 -13.52 -8.73 6.63
N TYR A 147 -14.73 -9.29 6.65
CA TYR A 147 -14.96 -10.72 6.37
C TYR A 147 -15.68 -10.93 5.03
N PHE A 148 -15.22 -11.93 4.26
CA PHE A 148 -15.80 -12.35 2.99
C PHE A 148 -16.37 -13.78 3.10
N THR A 149 -17.69 -13.95 3.08
CA THR A 149 -18.36 -15.27 3.11
C THR A 149 -18.39 -15.98 1.75
N THR A 150 -18.21 -15.23 0.68
CA THR A 150 -18.29 -15.72 -0.70
C THR A 150 -17.01 -15.39 -1.45
N PRO A 151 -16.60 -16.21 -2.44
CA PRO A 151 -15.50 -15.87 -3.33
C PRO A 151 -15.67 -14.47 -3.93
N THR A 152 -14.77 -13.57 -3.55
CA THR A 152 -14.80 -12.15 -3.89
C THR A 152 -13.51 -11.80 -4.60
N THR A 153 -13.62 -11.39 -5.86
CA THR A 153 -12.51 -10.94 -6.69
C THR A 153 -12.03 -9.57 -6.21
N VAL A 154 -10.76 -9.47 -5.81
CA VAL A 154 -10.12 -8.21 -5.43
C VAL A 154 -9.46 -7.61 -6.66
N SER A 155 -10.25 -6.89 -7.46
CA SER A 155 -9.75 -6.07 -8.58
C SER A 155 -9.36 -4.66 -8.17
N THR A 156 -9.71 -4.22 -6.95
CA THR A 156 -9.49 -2.86 -6.44
C THR A 156 -8.78 -2.93 -5.09
N ALA A 157 -7.60 -2.33 -4.98
CA ALA A 157 -6.92 -2.11 -3.70
C ALA A 157 -6.03 -0.87 -3.75
N GLY A 158 -5.75 -0.27 -2.59
CA GLY A 158 -4.57 0.56 -2.42
C GLY A 158 -3.32 -0.32 -2.26
N LEU A 159 -2.14 0.17 -2.68
CA LEU A 159 -0.86 -0.54 -2.50
C LEU A 159 0.10 0.16 -1.53
N THR A 160 -0.31 1.32 -0.99
CA THR A 160 0.47 2.19 -0.10
C THR A 160 -0.41 2.69 1.05
N GLY A 161 0.21 3.27 2.08
CA GLY A 161 -0.51 3.82 3.25
C GLY A 161 -0.87 2.83 4.36
N GLY A 162 -0.57 1.53 4.24
CA GLY A 162 -0.88 0.55 5.27
C GLY A 162 -0.31 -0.84 5.03
N VAL A 163 -0.63 -1.77 5.95
CA VAL A 163 -0.24 -3.19 5.89
C VAL A 163 -1.46 -4.05 6.14
N THR A 164 -1.65 -5.07 5.31
CA THR A 164 -2.82 -5.97 5.43
C THR A 164 -2.42 -7.35 5.91
N TYR A 165 -3.19 -7.89 6.85
CA TYR A 165 -3.12 -9.28 7.31
C TYR A 165 -4.33 -10.07 6.81
N ILE A 166 -4.13 -11.36 6.54
CA ILE A 166 -5.17 -12.33 6.24
C ILE A 166 -5.17 -13.47 7.26
N ALA A 167 -6.36 -13.92 7.64
CA ALA A 167 -6.56 -15.07 8.51
C ALA A 167 -7.80 -15.87 8.05
N ALA A 168 -7.75 -17.19 8.18
CA ALA A 168 -8.85 -18.06 7.77
C ALA A 168 -10.08 -17.91 8.68
N ALA A 169 -11.28 -18.17 8.14
CA ALA A 169 -12.57 -18.03 8.80
C ALA A 169 -12.90 -16.58 9.26
N ASN A 170 -14.00 -16.44 10.00
CA ASN A 170 -14.49 -15.16 10.51
C ASN A 170 -13.81 -14.81 11.84
N GLN A 171 -12.78 -13.98 11.78
CA GLN A 171 -11.98 -13.52 12.92
C GLN A 171 -12.04 -12.00 13.12
N VAL A 172 -12.98 -11.29 12.46
CA VAL A 172 -13.09 -9.81 12.53
C VAL A 172 -13.30 -9.26 13.94
N LYS A 173 -13.70 -10.10 14.90
CA LYS A 173 -13.86 -9.74 16.32
C LYS A 173 -12.69 -10.19 17.22
N GLU A 174 -11.79 -11.02 16.72
CA GLU A 174 -10.72 -11.57 17.55
C GLU A 174 -9.68 -10.50 17.88
N LYS A 175 -9.33 -10.38 19.16
CA LYS A 175 -8.29 -9.43 19.59
C LYS A 175 -6.97 -9.75 18.91
N ASN A 176 -6.56 -11.02 18.95
CA ASN A 176 -5.42 -11.56 18.22
C ASN A 176 -5.94 -12.39 17.06
N LEU A 177 -5.46 -12.15 15.84
CA LEU A 177 -5.72 -13.10 14.74
C LEU A 177 -4.98 -14.42 15.02
N ILE A 178 -5.64 -15.53 14.72
CA ILE A 178 -5.09 -16.88 14.79
C ILE A 178 -4.44 -17.21 13.44
N ALA A 179 -3.14 -17.52 13.47
CA ALA A 179 -2.29 -17.78 12.31
C ALA A 179 -2.41 -16.73 11.17
N PRO A 180 -2.20 -15.43 11.46
CA PRO A 180 -2.24 -14.39 10.44
C PRO A 180 -1.01 -14.44 9.54
N SER A 181 -1.21 -14.15 8.26
CA SER A 181 -0.14 -13.90 7.29
C SER A 181 -0.29 -12.50 6.71
N LYS A 182 0.81 -11.80 6.38
CA LYS A 182 0.73 -10.55 5.63
C LYS A 182 0.22 -10.85 4.21
N LEU A 183 -0.81 -10.14 3.76
CA LEU A 183 -1.21 -10.13 2.35
C LEU A 183 -0.15 -9.35 1.58
N ARG A 184 0.76 -10.08 0.92
CA ARG A 184 1.93 -9.54 0.23
C ARG A 184 1.81 -9.78 -1.27
N LEU A 185 2.22 -8.80 -2.05
CA LEU A 185 2.32 -8.84 -3.50
C LEU A 185 3.74 -8.41 -3.88
N ASP A 186 4.53 -9.33 -4.39
CA ASP A 186 5.90 -9.08 -4.85
C ASP A 186 5.93 -8.93 -6.38
N LEU A 187 6.43 -7.79 -6.87
CA LEU A 187 6.52 -7.44 -8.29
C LEU A 187 7.78 -6.59 -8.52
N ASP A 188 8.57 -6.92 -9.55
CA ASP A 188 9.76 -6.17 -9.97
C ASP A 188 10.76 -5.84 -8.84
N GLY A 189 10.89 -6.75 -7.87
CA GLY A 189 11.76 -6.57 -6.70
C GLY A 189 11.18 -5.68 -5.59
N ALA A 190 9.98 -5.12 -5.78
CA ALA A 190 9.21 -4.38 -4.77
C ALA A 190 8.16 -5.28 -4.09
N SER A 191 7.85 -4.96 -2.83
CA SER A 191 6.86 -5.67 -2.01
C SER A 191 5.74 -4.73 -1.59
N TYR A 192 4.53 -5.02 -2.05
CA TYR A 192 3.32 -4.28 -1.70
C TYR A 192 2.47 -5.05 -0.69
N TYR A 193 1.67 -4.32 0.09
CA TYR A 193 0.71 -4.90 1.03
C TYR A 193 -0.71 -4.41 0.68
N PRO A 194 -1.40 -5.06 -0.28
CA PRO A 194 -2.67 -4.56 -0.80
C PRO A 194 -3.72 -4.31 0.28
N ILE A 195 -4.43 -3.19 0.19
CA ILE A 195 -5.54 -2.77 1.07
C ILE A 195 -6.84 -2.93 0.27
N PRO A 196 -7.58 -4.05 0.40
CA PRO A 196 -8.73 -4.33 -0.45
C PRO A 196 -9.88 -3.36 -0.19
N PHE A 197 -10.40 -2.75 -1.25
CA PHE A 197 -11.60 -1.90 -1.29
C PHE A 197 -11.62 -0.61 -0.45
N VAL A 198 -10.93 -0.53 0.69
CA VAL A 198 -10.86 0.69 1.53
C VAL A 198 -9.92 1.71 0.87
N THR A 199 -10.39 2.94 0.72
CA THR A 199 -9.64 4.03 0.03
C THR A 199 -9.41 5.26 0.89
N SER A 200 -10.31 5.60 1.82
CA SER A 200 -10.14 6.75 2.73
C SER A 200 -10.66 6.44 4.13
N VAL A 201 -10.11 7.16 5.10
CA VAL A 201 -10.72 7.36 6.42
C VAL A 201 -10.78 8.86 6.69
N ASP A 202 -11.99 9.36 6.89
CA ASP A 202 -12.23 10.73 7.32
C ASP A 202 -12.49 10.75 8.82
N VAL A 203 -12.15 11.86 9.47
CA VAL A 203 -12.50 12.15 10.86
C VAL A 203 -13.34 13.41 10.94
N ASP A 204 -14.19 13.49 11.95
CA ASP A 204 -14.94 14.70 12.29
C ASP A 204 -14.04 15.66 13.07
N ASN A 205 -13.66 16.78 12.42
CA ASN A 205 -12.80 17.80 13.03
C ASN A 205 -13.03 19.19 12.39
N PRO A 206 -13.91 20.05 12.96
CA PRO A 206 -14.30 21.34 12.37
C PRO A 206 -13.17 22.38 12.28
N ASN A 207 -12.05 22.18 12.97
CA ASN A 207 -10.92 23.12 13.00
C ASN A 207 -9.76 22.70 12.07
N ALA A 208 -9.94 21.61 11.31
CA ALA A 208 -8.91 20.99 10.50
C ALA A 208 -9.17 21.08 8.98
N TYR A 209 -8.13 20.77 8.21
CA TYR A 209 -8.22 20.58 6.77
C TYR A 209 -7.23 19.49 6.31
N SER A 210 -7.41 19.01 5.09
CA SER A 210 -6.52 18.01 4.48
C SER A 210 -5.60 18.61 3.43
N VAL A 211 -4.42 18.03 3.31
CA VAL A 211 -3.47 18.24 2.22
C VAL A 211 -3.20 16.92 1.51
N VAL A 212 -3.14 16.97 0.19
CA VAL A 212 -2.99 15.77 -0.65
C VAL A 212 -1.57 15.68 -1.20
N MET A 213 -0.93 14.54 -1.01
CA MET A 213 0.37 14.20 -1.58
C MET A 213 0.14 13.27 -2.79
N ILE A 214 -0.13 13.84 -3.97
CA ILE A 214 -0.43 13.08 -5.20
C ILE A 214 0.83 12.90 -6.05
N GLY A 215 1.18 11.65 -6.38
CA GLY A 215 2.41 11.42 -7.13
C GLY A 215 2.75 9.99 -7.50
N ASP A 216 4.01 9.82 -7.89
CA ASP A 216 4.66 8.55 -8.22
C ASP A 216 5.41 7.93 -7.02
N SER A 217 6.30 6.96 -7.27
CA SER A 217 7.12 6.27 -6.25
C SER A 217 7.94 7.22 -5.36
N SER A 218 8.24 8.44 -5.82
CA SER A 218 8.96 9.43 -5.03
C SER A 218 8.14 10.02 -3.87
N LEU A 219 6.80 9.91 -3.88
CA LEU A 219 5.93 10.17 -2.74
C LEU A 219 5.32 8.89 -2.13
N ALA A 220 5.22 7.80 -2.91
CA ALA A 220 4.51 6.57 -2.55
C ALA A 220 5.04 5.79 -1.32
N ASN A 221 6.20 6.18 -0.81
CA ASN A 221 6.85 5.54 0.32
C ASN A 221 6.48 6.23 1.65
N ARG A 222 7.44 6.89 2.34
CA ARG A 222 7.25 7.45 3.68
C ARG A 222 6.97 8.96 3.72
N VAL A 223 7.06 9.69 2.62
CA VAL A 223 7.02 11.18 2.62
C VAL A 223 5.76 11.77 3.29
N PRO A 224 4.53 11.25 3.04
CA PRO A 224 3.33 11.71 3.75
C PRO A 224 3.38 11.46 5.27
N ASN A 225 3.96 10.32 5.69
CA ASN A 225 4.11 9.97 7.11
C ASN A 225 5.16 10.84 7.78
N LEU A 226 6.31 11.05 7.14
CA LEU A 226 7.38 11.95 7.63
C LEU A 226 6.88 13.40 7.74
N LEU A 227 6.05 13.87 6.80
CA LEU A 227 5.41 15.18 6.90
C LEU A 227 4.42 15.25 8.07
N SER A 228 3.60 14.21 8.26
CA SER A 228 2.69 14.10 9.40
C SER A 228 3.47 14.14 10.72
N GLU A 229 4.48 13.27 10.88
CA GLU A 229 5.38 13.23 12.03
C GLU A 229 6.03 14.60 12.30
N LYS A 230 6.50 15.30 11.27
CA LYS A 230 7.11 16.63 11.36
C LYS A 230 6.14 17.69 11.88
N LEU A 231 4.94 17.77 11.29
CA LEU A 231 3.88 18.68 11.73
C LEU A 231 3.46 18.38 13.18
N ILE A 232 3.30 17.11 13.51
CA ILE A 232 2.82 16.65 14.81
C ILE A 232 3.87 16.85 15.92
N ASN A 233 5.16 16.66 15.63
CA ASN A 233 6.23 16.94 16.59
C ASN A 233 6.38 18.45 16.88
N GLY A 234 6.07 19.33 15.93
CA GLY A 234 6.03 20.79 16.15
C GLY A 234 4.69 21.32 16.71
N GLY A 235 3.76 20.45 17.09
CA GLY A 235 2.51 20.81 17.76
C GLY A 235 1.30 21.07 16.85
N THR A 236 1.43 20.97 15.53
CA THR A 236 0.28 21.04 14.62
C THR A 236 -0.61 19.79 14.79
N ARG A 237 -1.93 19.98 14.92
CA ARG A 237 -2.92 18.91 15.13
C ARG A 237 -4.14 19.00 14.21
N ASN A 238 -4.16 19.95 13.29
CA ASN A 238 -5.31 20.30 12.47
C ASN A 238 -5.03 20.21 10.95
N ILE A 239 -4.01 19.45 10.55
CA ILE A 239 -3.68 19.19 9.15
C ILE A 239 -3.61 17.68 8.95
N GLY A 240 -4.53 17.12 8.17
CA GLY A 240 -4.45 15.74 7.68
C GLY A 240 -3.60 15.67 6.42
N VAL A 241 -2.75 14.65 6.29
CA VAL A 241 -1.87 14.41 5.13
C VAL A 241 -2.31 13.14 4.43
N LEU A 242 -2.78 13.27 3.18
CA LEU A 242 -3.40 12.18 2.40
C LEU A 242 -2.43 11.62 1.37
N GLN A 243 -2.26 10.29 1.35
CA GLN A 243 -1.31 9.60 0.49
C GLN A 243 -1.96 9.15 -0.83
N SER A 244 -1.95 10.01 -1.85
CA SER A 244 -2.57 9.78 -3.16
C SER A 244 -1.54 9.35 -4.23
N SER A 245 -0.60 8.51 -3.83
CA SER A 245 0.63 8.23 -4.58
C SER A 245 0.77 6.75 -4.91
N ILE A 246 1.05 6.47 -6.19
CA ILE A 246 1.10 5.12 -6.77
C ILE A 246 2.50 4.91 -7.38
N ALA A 247 3.14 3.78 -7.11
CA ALA A 247 4.46 3.48 -7.69
C ALA A 247 4.41 3.43 -9.23
N ALA A 248 5.45 3.95 -9.89
CA ALA A 248 5.56 4.02 -11.35
C ALA A 248 4.41 4.75 -12.09
N ASN A 249 3.58 5.53 -11.37
CA ASN A 249 2.46 6.28 -11.96
C ASN A 249 2.93 7.39 -12.90
N ARG A 250 2.13 7.63 -13.93
CA ARG A 250 2.39 8.60 -15.00
C ARG A 250 1.35 9.71 -14.97
N LEU A 251 1.74 10.91 -15.38
CA LEU A 251 0.88 12.08 -15.45
C LEU A 251 -0.20 11.89 -16.51
N LEU A 252 0.21 11.49 -17.71
CA LEU A 252 -0.60 11.55 -18.93
C LEU A 252 -1.30 10.23 -19.24
N THR A 253 -0.57 9.10 -19.13
CA THR A 253 -1.04 7.77 -19.53
C THR A 253 -1.13 6.81 -18.35
N GLY A 254 -2.11 5.90 -18.37
CA GLY A 254 -2.27 4.90 -17.31
C GLY A 254 -1.27 3.75 -17.41
N GLY A 255 -1.25 2.90 -16.38
CA GLY A 255 -0.50 1.65 -16.33
C GLY A 255 -0.64 0.80 -17.59
N TYR A 256 0.47 0.30 -18.11
CA TYR A 256 0.50 -0.44 -19.38
C TYR A 256 0.38 -1.95 -19.13
N SER A 257 -0.77 -2.54 -19.47
CA SER A 257 -1.12 -3.94 -19.18
C SER A 257 -0.25 -5.03 -19.84
N GLY A 258 0.69 -4.69 -20.73
CA GLY A 258 1.53 -5.65 -21.46
C GLY A 258 2.94 -5.82 -20.91
N GLY A 259 3.17 -5.45 -19.65
CA GLY A 259 4.40 -5.75 -18.91
C GLY A 259 4.06 -6.31 -17.52
N ASP A 260 5.03 -6.97 -16.88
CA ASP A 260 4.89 -7.42 -15.50
C ASP A 260 4.42 -6.24 -14.61
N GLY A 261 3.38 -6.47 -13.79
CA GLY A 261 2.79 -5.42 -12.93
C GLY A 261 2.08 -4.25 -13.64
N GLY A 262 1.84 -4.31 -14.95
CA GLY A 262 1.34 -3.18 -15.75
C GLY A 262 0.14 -2.38 -15.19
N SER A 263 -0.86 -3.07 -14.67
CA SER A 263 -2.10 -2.52 -14.09
C SER A 263 -1.93 -1.80 -12.75
N ILE A 264 -0.92 -2.20 -11.95
CA ILE A 264 -0.73 -1.68 -10.58
C ILE A 264 -0.09 -0.28 -10.56
N GLN A 265 0.41 0.18 -11.71
CA GLN A 265 0.88 1.56 -11.93
C GLN A 265 -0.27 2.59 -11.92
N GLY A 266 -1.53 2.11 -11.92
CA GLY A 266 -2.75 2.91 -11.77
C GLY A 266 -3.16 3.72 -13.00
N ASP A 267 -4.33 4.34 -12.92
CA ASP A 267 -4.79 5.33 -13.91
C ASP A 267 -3.86 6.57 -13.88
N SER A 268 -3.82 7.31 -15.00
CA SER A 268 -2.96 8.50 -15.09
C SER A 268 -3.37 9.58 -14.10
N ALA A 269 -2.40 10.36 -13.61
CA ALA A 269 -2.66 11.38 -12.61
C ALA A 269 -3.75 12.39 -13.06
N VAL A 270 -3.78 12.78 -14.35
CA VAL A 270 -4.85 13.66 -14.89
C VAL A 270 -6.24 13.02 -14.87
N SER A 271 -6.32 11.69 -14.99
CA SER A 271 -7.58 10.93 -14.99
C SER A 271 -8.14 10.73 -13.59
N ARG A 272 -7.27 10.43 -12.62
CA ARG A 272 -7.65 10.18 -11.22
C ARG A 272 -7.75 11.43 -10.34
N PHE A 273 -7.21 12.58 -10.77
CA PHE A 273 -7.11 13.81 -9.96
C PHE A 273 -8.40 14.24 -9.26
N ASP A 274 -9.55 14.02 -9.89
CA ASP A 274 -10.85 14.38 -9.34
C ASP A 274 -11.19 13.53 -8.10
N ASP A 275 -11.00 12.21 -8.19
CA ASP A 275 -11.33 11.26 -7.12
C ASP A 275 -10.23 11.18 -6.05
N ASP A 276 -8.97 11.20 -6.48
CA ASP A 276 -7.77 10.99 -5.65
C ASP A 276 -7.20 12.30 -5.06
N ALA A 277 -7.80 13.46 -5.34
CA ALA A 277 -7.39 14.72 -4.74
C ALA A 277 -8.54 15.72 -4.51
N LEU A 278 -9.28 16.10 -5.56
CA LEU A 278 -10.22 17.23 -5.48
C LEU A 278 -11.51 16.94 -4.68
N LYS A 279 -11.95 15.68 -4.65
CA LYS A 279 -13.16 15.23 -3.93
C LYS A 279 -12.87 14.69 -2.53
N LEU A 280 -11.62 14.62 -2.11
CA LEU A 280 -11.28 14.12 -0.77
C LEU A 280 -11.70 15.13 0.30
N SER A 281 -12.23 14.63 1.41
CA SER A 281 -12.88 15.42 2.46
C SER A 281 -11.94 16.46 3.06
N GLY A 282 -12.41 17.71 3.17
CA GLY A 282 -11.65 18.80 3.80
C GLY A 282 -10.41 19.31 3.03
N VAL A 283 -10.15 18.88 1.78
CA VAL A 283 -8.92 19.28 1.06
C VAL A 283 -8.85 20.79 0.79
N LYS A 284 -7.69 21.38 1.10
CA LYS A 284 -7.36 22.78 0.79
C LYS A 284 -6.07 22.97 -0.01
N LYS A 285 -5.14 22.01 0.04
CA LYS A 285 -3.83 22.09 -0.63
C LYS A 285 -3.47 20.76 -1.28
N ILE A 286 -2.93 20.79 -2.49
CA ILE A 286 -2.49 19.60 -3.24
C ILE A 286 -1.02 19.77 -3.62
N PHE A 287 -0.20 18.78 -3.30
CA PHE A 287 1.21 18.69 -3.62
C PHE A 287 1.42 17.61 -4.68
N VAL A 288 1.87 18.02 -5.87
CA VAL A 288 2.02 17.16 -7.04
C VAL A 288 3.48 16.78 -7.24
N LYS A 289 3.76 15.47 -7.35
CA LYS A 289 5.06 14.95 -7.81
C LYS A 289 4.89 13.70 -8.67
N VAL A 290 4.70 13.93 -9.96
CA VAL A 290 4.57 12.91 -11.02
C VAL A 290 5.12 13.49 -12.31
N GLY A 291 5.70 12.67 -13.19
CA GLY A 291 6.16 13.10 -14.52
C GLY A 291 7.51 12.52 -14.95
N ALA A 292 8.33 12.03 -14.00
CA ALA A 292 9.58 11.34 -14.34
C ALA A 292 9.31 10.10 -15.21
N ASN A 293 8.26 9.35 -14.88
CA ASN A 293 7.87 8.13 -15.59
C ASN A 293 7.36 8.40 -17.01
N ASP A 294 6.71 9.54 -17.27
CA ASP A 294 6.26 9.95 -18.61
C ASP A 294 7.45 10.24 -19.55
N ILE A 295 8.56 10.74 -18.99
CA ILE A 295 9.82 10.97 -19.72
C ILE A 295 10.61 9.67 -19.91
N LEU A 296 10.68 8.84 -18.85
CA LEU A 296 11.62 7.73 -18.78
C LEU A 296 11.06 6.42 -19.32
N HIS A 297 9.80 6.05 -19.02
CA HIS A 297 9.25 4.77 -19.44
C HIS A 297 9.35 4.55 -20.96
N PRO A 298 9.01 5.51 -21.86
CA PRO A 298 9.13 5.29 -23.30
C PRO A 298 10.55 4.94 -23.79
N LYS A 299 11.58 5.30 -23.01
CA LYS A 299 13.01 5.16 -23.32
C LYS A 299 13.66 3.93 -22.66
N LEU A 300 12.98 3.28 -21.71
CA LEU A 300 13.41 2.02 -21.10
C LEU A 300 13.16 0.85 -22.07
N LYS A 301 14.12 -0.08 -22.18
CA LYS A 301 13.98 -1.27 -23.05
C LYS A 301 12.74 -2.10 -22.74
N SER A 302 12.37 -2.23 -21.47
CA SER A 302 11.19 -2.98 -20.99
C SER A 302 9.84 -2.36 -21.39
N PHE A 303 9.82 -1.09 -21.80
CA PHE A 303 8.61 -0.33 -22.14
C PHE A 303 8.63 0.21 -23.59
N LYS A 304 9.70 -0.06 -24.35
CA LYS A 304 9.90 0.48 -25.70
C LYS A 304 8.80 -0.01 -26.65
N GLY A 305 8.08 0.93 -27.27
CA GLY A 305 6.94 0.65 -28.16
C GLY A 305 5.61 0.40 -27.42
N SER A 306 5.65 0.26 -26.10
CA SER A 306 4.47 0.02 -25.24
C SER A 306 3.92 1.30 -24.60
N VAL A 307 4.76 2.31 -24.39
CA VAL A 307 4.39 3.62 -23.82
C VAL A 307 4.71 4.71 -24.85
N PRO A 308 3.78 5.63 -25.16
CA PRO A 308 4.05 6.72 -26.10
C PRO A 308 5.06 7.72 -25.53
N GLU A 309 5.95 8.24 -26.37
CA GLU A 309 6.84 9.33 -25.98
C GLU A 309 6.02 10.58 -25.61
N SER A 310 6.51 11.36 -24.64
CA SER A 310 5.90 12.60 -24.18
C SER A 310 6.91 13.74 -24.26
N THR A 311 6.53 14.86 -24.87
CA THR A 311 7.36 16.07 -24.90
C THR A 311 7.17 16.90 -23.63
N ALA A 312 8.04 17.89 -23.40
CA ALA A 312 7.85 18.87 -22.33
C ALA A 312 6.49 19.58 -22.45
N ALA A 313 6.03 19.87 -23.67
CA ALA A 313 4.74 20.49 -23.93
C ALA A 313 3.54 19.58 -23.59
N ASP A 314 3.66 18.26 -23.74
CA ASP A 314 2.64 17.31 -23.30
C ASP A 314 2.51 17.28 -21.78
N ILE A 315 3.65 17.20 -21.09
CA ILE A 315 3.71 17.20 -19.62
C ILE A 315 3.17 18.52 -19.04
N ILE A 316 3.55 19.65 -19.65
CA ILE A 316 3.03 20.98 -19.30
C ILE A 316 1.51 21.03 -19.45
N ARG A 317 0.94 20.58 -20.59
CA ARG A 317 -0.53 20.50 -20.77
C ARG A 317 -1.20 19.63 -19.71
N GLY A 318 -0.57 18.52 -19.32
CA GLY A 318 -1.02 17.67 -18.22
C GLY A 318 -1.10 18.43 -16.90
N TYR A 319 -0.04 19.16 -16.51
CA TYR A 319 -0.02 19.99 -15.32
C TYR A 319 -1.02 21.16 -15.39
N GLU A 320 -1.16 21.82 -16.54
CA GLU A 320 -2.15 22.90 -16.74
C GLU A 320 -3.59 22.41 -16.52
N SER A 321 -3.89 21.17 -16.86
CA SER A 321 -5.17 20.52 -16.53
C SER A 321 -5.35 20.40 -15.00
N LEU A 322 -4.35 19.88 -14.27
CA LEU A 322 -4.40 19.78 -12.81
C LEU A 322 -4.59 21.16 -12.15
N ILE A 323 -3.81 22.15 -12.58
CA ILE A 323 -3.86 23.54 -12.10
C ILE A 323 -5.24 24.13 -12.33
N SER A 324 -5.77 24.00 -13.55
CA SER A 324 -7.07 24.60 -13.90
C SER A 324 -8.22 23.97 -13.09
N LYS A 325 -8.17 22.65 -12.85
CA LYS A 325 -9.15 21.96 -11.99
C LYS A 325 -9.04 22.37 -10.52
N ALA A 326 -7.83 22.51 -9.97
CA ALA A 326 -7.62 22.94 -8.58
C ALA A 326 -8.07 24.40 -8.35
N VAL A 327 -7.69 25.30 -9.25
CA VAL A 327 -8.13 26.72 -9.24
C VAL A 327 -9.65 26.83 -9.33
N ALA A 328 -10.31 26.04 -10.19
CA ALA A 328 -11.77 26.00 -10.30
C ALA A 328 -12.48 25.48 -9.02
N LYS A 329 -11.75 24.88 -8.08
CA LYS A 329 -12.24 24.46 -6.76
C LYS A 329 -11.76 25.35 -5.61
N GLY A 330 -10.97 26.39 -5.88
CA GLY A 330 -10.33 27.20 -4.84
C GLY A 330 -9.33 26.43 -3.98
N ILE A 331 -8.76 25.34 -4.52
CA ILE A 331 -7.78 24.50 -3.84
C ILE A 331 -6.38 24.94 -4.29
N GLU A 332 -5.49 25.16 -3.33
CA GLU A 332 -4.11 25.55 -3.60
C GLU A 332 -3.33 24.38 -4.21
N ILE A 333 -2.47 24.64 -5.19
CA ILE A 333 -1.68 23.62 -5.87
C ILE A 333 -0.19 23.95 -5.88
N TYR A 334 0.60 22.97 -5.45
CA TYR A 334 2.05 23.02 -5.28
C TYR A 334 2.69 21.91 -6.11
N PHE A 335 3.86 22.16 -6.70
CA PHE A 335 4.58 21.19 -7.50
C PHE A 335 6.01 21.02 -7.01
N PHE A 336 6.43 19.77 -6.78
CA PHE A 336 7.85 19.45 -6.70
C PHE A 336 8.45 19.39 -8.10
N GLY A 337 9.72 19.77 -8.24
CA GLY A 337 10.45 19.49 -9.48
C GLY A 337 10.54 17.98 -9.78
N ILE A 338 10.56 17.64 -11.07
CA ILE A 338 10.87 16.31 -11.60
C ILE A 338 12.29 15.94 -11.16
N THR A 339 12.42 14.80 -10.49
CA THR A 339 13.67 14.28 -9.91
C THR A 339 14.77 14.13 -10.97
N PRO A 340 16.05 14.41 -10.67
CA PRO A 340 17.15 14.10 -11.60
C PRO A 340 17.32 12.57 -11.67
N PHE A 341 17.73 12.04 -12.83
CA PHE A 341 17.67 10.59 -13.10
C PHE A 341 18.86 10.04 -13.89
N LYS A 342 19.92 10.81 -14.09
CA LYS A 342 21.14 10.32 -14.75
C LYS A 342 21.74 9.15 -13.96
N GLY A 343 21.84 7.99 -14.62
CA GLY A 343 22.31 6.74 -14.02
C GLY A 343 21.21 5.75 -13.63
N TYR A 344 19.93 6.12 -13.73
CA TYR A 344 18.83 5.16 -13.61
C TYR A 344 18.94 4.06 -14.69
N GLY A 345 18.49 2.83 -14.39
CA GLY A 345 18.57 1.72 -15.35
C GLY A 345 19.99 1.31 -15.80
N GLY A 346 21.03 1.72 -15.07
CA GLY A 346 22.42 1.37 -15.38
C GLY A 346 22.97 2.05 -16.64
N SER A 347 23.51 1.27 -17.57
CA SER A 347 24.11 1.79 -18.82
C SER A 347 23.10 2.33 -19.84
N ASP A 348 21.80 2.04 -19.64
CA ASP A 348 20.76 2.45 -20.60
C ASP A 348 20.47 3.95 -20.52
N LEU A 349 20.27 4.54 -19.33
CA LEU A 349 19.94 5.97 -19.23
C LEU A 349 21.14 6.91 -19.02
N GLN A 350 22.39 6.42 -19.08
CA GLN A 350 23.57 7.31 -19.11
C GLN A 350 23.64 8.22 -20.36
N ARG A 351 22.81 7.96 -21.38
CA ARG A 351 22.91 8.57 -22.72
C ARG A 351 21.79 9.57 -23.10
N TYR A 352 20.73 9.74 -22.31
CA TYR A 352 19.56 10.53 -22.75
C TYR A 352 19.60 12.00 -22.30
N SER A 353 20.44 12.81 -22.98
CA SER A 353 20.42 14.28 -22.89
C SER A 353 19.02 14.87 -23.08
N ASP A 354 18.23 14.29 -23.98
CA ASP A 354 16.92 14.83 -24.36
C ASP A 354 15.86 14.58 -23.28
N ALA A 355 16.00 13.48 -22.52
CA ALA A 355 15.17 13.22 -21.35
C ALA A 355 15.46 14.24 -20.25
N GLU A 356 16.74 14.49 -19.96
CA GLU A 356 17.16 15.50 -18.99
C GLU A 356 16.67 16.90 -19.40
N LYS A 357 16.89 17.28 -20.66
CA LYS A 357 16.40 18.54 -21.22
C LYS A 357 14.88 18.70 -21.06
N THR A 358 14.12 17.64 -21.35
CA THR A 358 12.65 17.62 -21.13
C THR A 358 12.29 17.91 -19.67
N ALA A 359 12.98 17.27 -18.71
CA ALA A 359 12.75 17.51 -17.28
C ALA A 359 13.18 18.92 -16.84
N GLN A 360 14.28 19.46 -17.39
CA GLN A 360 14.74 20.83 -17.13
C GLN A 360 13.77 21.88 -17.68
N GLU A 361 13.23 21.69 -18.89
CA GLU A 361 12.22 22.59 -19.49
C GLU A 361 10.95 22.63 -18.64
N VAL A 362 10.43 21.46 -18.23
CA VAL A 362 9.25 21.36 -17.35
C VAL A 362 9.50 21.99 -15.98
N ASN A 363 10.65 21.73 -15.36
CA ASN A 363 11.02 22.34 -14.07
C ASN A 363 11.19 23.86 -14.17
N THR A 364 11.76 24.36 -15.27
CA THR A 364 11.91 25.80 -15.53
C THR A 364 10.55 26.47 -15.74
N TRP A 365 9.63 25.81 -16.43
CA TRP A 365 8.25 26.28 -16.56
C TRP A 365 7.55 26.33 -15.19
N LEU A 366 7.61 25.26 -14.39
CA LEU A 366 7.02 25.22 -13.04
C LEU A 366 7.56 26.34 -12.13
N LYS A 367 8.87 26.53 -12.06
CA LYS A 367 9.54 27.56 -11.23
C LYS A 367 9.14 29.00 -11.62
N ASN A 368 8.80 29.23 -12.88
CA ASN A 368 8.36 30.54 -13.39
C ASN A 368 6.84 30.70 -13.48
N ASN A 369 6.06 29.64 -13.29
CA ASN A 369 4.62 29.69 -13.37
C ASN A 369 4.03 30.50 -12.20
N ARG A 370 3.09 31.40 -12.49
CA ARG A 370 2.38 32.25 -11.52
C ARG A 370 0.94 31.81 -11.26
N ARG A 371 0.50 30.70 -11.88
CA ARG A 371 -0.81 30.05 -11.67
C ARG A 371 -0.78 28.96 -10.60
N ILE A 372 0.39 28.69 -10.00
CA ILE A 372 0.57 27.72 -8.90
C ILE A 372 0.87 28.47 -7.60
N ASN A 373 0.54 27.86 -6.47
CA ASN A 373 0.76 28.44 -5.14
C ASN A 373 2.21 28.28 -4.65
N GLY A 374 2.96 27.33 -5.21
CA GLY A 374 4.40 27.25 -4.98
C GLY A 374 5.10 26.15 -5.77
N TYR A 375 6.38 26.39 -6.06
CA TYR A 375 7.31 25.41 -6.59
C TYR A 375 8.23 24.93 -5.45
N ILE A 376 8.25 23.63 -5.20
CA ILE A 376 9.16 23.01 -4.23
C ILE A 376 10.42 22.61 -4.98
N ASP A 377 11.47 23.39 -4.73
CA ASP A 377 12.77 23.22 -5.36
C ASP A 377 13.48 21.97 -4.82
N ILE A 378 13.91 21.11 -5.73
CA ILE A 378 14.55 19.82 -5.46
C ILE A 378 16.08 19.88 -5.62
N ASP A 379 16.66 21.04 -5.93
CA ASP A 379 18.07 21.15 -6.32
C ASP A 379 19.04 20.64 -5.22
N LYS A 380 18.67 20.69 -3.94
CA LYS A 380 19.46 20.09 -2.85
C LYS A 380 19.65 18.57 -3.00
N LEU A 381 18.74 17.86 -3.67
CA LEU A 381 18.84 16.42 -3.92
C LEU A 381 19.84 16.07 -5.03
N ARG A 382 20.22 17.03 -5.89
CA ARG A 382 21.19 16.83 -6.98
C ARG A 382 22.58 16.53 -6.44
N ASP A 383 23.31 15.72 -7.19
CA ASP A 383 24.74 15.48 -6.97
C ASP A 383 25.53 16.78 -7.24
N PRO A 384 26.31 17.32 -6.29
CA PRO A 384 27.07 18.56 -6.48
C PRO A 384 28.08 18.50 -7.62
N ALA A 385 28.56 17.29 -7.98
CA ALA A 385 29.51 17.10 -9.08
C ALA A 385 28.81 16.94 -10.44
N ASP A 386 27.50 16.63 -10.47
CA ASP A 386 26.75 16.33 -11.68
C ASP A 386 25.26 16.63 -11.50
N SER A 387 24.84 17.85 -11.83
CA SER A 387 23.47 18.33 -11.54
C SER A 387 22.35 17.50 -12.21
N ALA A 388 22.67 16.74 -13.26
CA ALA A 388 21.76 15.81 -13.93
C ALA A 388 21.41 14.57 -13.08
N LYS A 389 22.25 14.28 -12.08
CA LYS A 389 22.23 13.07 -11.27
C LYS A 389 21.65 13.35 -9.88
N LEU A 390 20.90 12.39 -9.37
CA LEU A 390 20.46 12.34 -7.97
C LEU A 390 21.62 11.83 -7.10
N ARG A 391 21.88 12.45 -5.93
CA ARG A 391 22.95 12.02 -5.01
C ARG A 391 22.86 10.52 -4.75
N THR A 392 23.98 9.80 -4.94
CA THR A 392 24.04 8.34 -4.75
C THR A 392 23.49 7.91 -3.38
N ALA A 393 23.76 8.67 -2.32
CA ALA A 393 23.29 8.38 -0.96
C ALA A 393 21.76 8.48 -0.77
N LEU A 394 21.02 9.14 -1.68
CA LEU A 394 19.58 9.39 -1.58
C LEU A 394 18.73 8.41 -2.41
N THR A 395 19.34 7.50 -3.15
CA THR A 395 18.65 6.61 -4.11
C THR A 395 19.05 5.15 -3.96
N THR A 396 18.22 4.25 -4.47
CA THR A 396 18.53 2.82 -4.64
C THR A 396 19.06 2.49 -6.03
N ASP A 397 18.74 3.29 -7.04
CA ASP A 397 18.92 2.92 -8.45
C ASP A 397 19.23 4.09 -9.41
N GLY A 398 19.30 5.33 -8.91
CA GLY A 398 19.51 6.54 -9.70
C GLY A 398 18.27 7.44 -9.87
N LEU A 399 17.08 6.95 -9.51
CA LEU A 399 15.81 7.70 -9.56
C LEU A 399 14.98 7.54 -8.29
N ASN A 400 14.75 6.30 -7.84
CA ASN A 400 13.86 6.01 -6.72
C ASN A 400 14.52 6.41 -5.40
N LEU A 401 13.77 7.13 -4.56
CA LEU A 401 14.28 7.66 -3.29
C LEU A 401 14.34 6.57 -2.23
N ASN A 402 15.54 6.36 -1.67
CA ASN A 402 15.72 5.52 -0.48
C ASN A 402 15.22 6.27 0.79
N ASN A 403 15.40 5.68 1.97
CA ASN A 403 14.99 6.30 3.24
C ASN A 403 15.58 7.71 3.46
N LEU A 404 16.87 7.92 3.16
CA LEU A 404 17.52 9.23 3.27
C LEU A 404 16.98 10.22 2.23
N GLY A 405 16.73 9.75 1.00
CA GLY A 405 16.11 10.56 -0.07
C GLY A 405 14.72 11.07 0.29
N GLN A 406 13.91 10.25 0.97
CA GLN A 406 12.56 10.62 1.40
C GLN A 406 12.59 11.60 2.57
N ILE A 407 13.51 11.43 3.52
CA ILE A 407 13.75 12.40 4.60
C ILE A 407 14.19 13.74 4.00
N ALA A 408 15.18 13.73 3.10
CA ALA A 408 15.66 14.91 2.39
C ALA A 408 14.53 15.62 1.62
N LEU A 409 13.71 14.89 0.85
CA LEU A 409 12.58 15.47 0.11
C LEU A 409 11.52 16.09 1.04
N THR A 410 11.23 15.46 2.17
CA THR A 410 10.28 15.98 3.17
C THR A 410 10.73 17.32 3.74
N ASP A 411 12.04 17.53 3.90
CA ASP A 411 12.61 18.78 4.39
C ASP A 411 12.71 19.91 3.36
N LEU A 412 12.34 19.65 2.11
CA LEU A 412 12.18 20.70 1.08
C LEU A 412 10.78 21.31 1.08
N ILE A 413 9.81 20.69 1.77
CA ILE A 413 8.45 21.24 1.92
C ILE A 413 8.54 22.43 2.91
N PRO A 414 8.31 23.68 2.46
CA PRO A 414 8.34 24.84 3.35
C PRO A 414 7.16 24.77 4.32
N LEU A 415 7.33 25.19 5.57
CA LEU A 415 6.24 25.14 6.55
C LEU A 415 5.32 26.37 6.44
N GLU A 416 5.81 27.43 5.81
CA GLU A 416 5.12 28.66 5.49
C GLU A 416 3.92 28.40 4.57
N VAL A 417 3.96 27.36 3.72
CA VAL A 417 2.81 26.96 2.87
C VAL A 417 1.61 26.47 3.70
N PHE A 418 1.83 26.09 4.96
CA PHE A 418 0.79 25.75 5.92
C PHE A 418 0.46 26.91 6.89
N GLY A 419 1.06 28.08 6.70
CA GLY A 419 0.95 29.22 7.62
C GLY A 419 1.74 29.05 8.92
N LEU A 420 2.77 28.19 8.92
CA LEU A 420 3.54 27.85 10.12
C LEU A 420 4.92 28.50 10.13
N ASP A 421 5.36 28.93 11.31
CA ASP A 421 6.70 29.45 11.60
C ASP A 421 7.69 28.29 11.69
N ALA A 422 8.53 28.12 10.67
CA ALA A 422 9.47 27.00 10.56
C ALA A 422 10.48 26.93 11.72
N SER A 423 10.78 28.04 12.41
CA SER A 423 11.74 28.07 13.52
C SER A 423 11.32 27.23 14.73
N ARG A 424 10.04 26.86 14.81
CA ARG A 424 9.45 26.06 15.90
C ARG A 424 9.45 24.56 15.62
N TYR A 425 9.84 24.14 14.41
CA TYR A 425 9.71 22.76 13.95
C TYR A 425 11.08 22.16 13.71
N LYS A 426 11.26 20.92 14.16
CA LYS A 426 12.39 20.10 13.73
C LYS A 426 12.20 19.66 12.29
N THR A 427 13.30 19.55 11.58
CA THR A 427 13.39 18.85 10.29
C THR A 427 13.11 17.36 10.45
N ALA A 428 12.68 16.70 9.37
CA ALA A 428 12.55 15.24 9.33
C ALA A 428 13.93 14.58 9.58
N ALA A 429 15.01 15.20 9.09
CA ALA A 429 16.39 14.84 9.38
C ALA A 429 16.71 14.82 10.88
N GLU A 430 16.40 15.90 11.62
CA GLU A 430 16.60 15.98 13.07
C GLU A 430 15.72 14.99 13.86
N LEU A 431 14.47 14.79 13.45
CA LEU A 431 13.56 13.82 14.08
C LEU A 431 14.05 12.38 13.89
N ASN A 432 14.58 12.04 12.71
CA ASN A 432 15.17 10.73 12.41
C ASN A 432 16.65 10.63 12.85
N ARG A 433 17.25 11.70 13.38
CA ARG A 433 18.66 11.82 13.82
C ARG A 433 19.71 11.50 12.75
N VAL A 434 19.40 11.77 11.48
CA VAL A 434 20.28 11.53 10.33
C VAL A 434 20.63 12.82 9.61
N ASP A 435 21.84 12.90 9.03
CA ASP A 435 22.16 13.88 8.00
C ASP A 435 22.04 13.17 6.64
N PRO A 436 20.99 13.43 5.83
CA PRO A 436 20.79 12.71 4.58
C PRO A 436 21.79 13.10 3.49
N TYR A 437 22.54 14.21 3.65
CA TYR A 437 23.48 14.71 2.64
C TYR A 437 24.92 14.27 2.88
N LYS A 438 25.26 13.76 4.07
CA LYS A 438 26.54 13.10 4.35
C LYS A 438 26.47 11.63 3.95
N GLY A 439 27.37 11.21 3.06
CA GLY A 439 27.51 9.80 2.70
C GLY A 439 27.96 8.98 3.91
N SER A 440 27.20 7.93 4.24
CA SER A 440 27.39 7.05 5.40
C SER A 440 27.29 7.76 6.77
N GLN A 441 26.20 7.47 7.49
CA GLN A 441 26.32 7.25 8.94
C GLN A 441 26.65 5.76 9.17
N SER A 442 27.41 5.50 10.23
CA SER A 442 27.93 4.17 10.62
C SER A 442 26.83 3.11 10.76
N PRO A 443 27.16 1.81 10.63
CA PRO A 443 26.21 0.74 10.95
C PRO A 443 25.78 0.85 12.41
N THR A 444 24.51 1.20 12.64
CA THR A 444 23.84 0.89 13.90
C THR A 444 23.82 -0.62 14.04
N ALA A 445 24.63 -1.16 14.95
CA ALA A 445 24.61 -2.58 15.26
C ALA A 445 23.17 -3.01 15.62
N PRO A 446 22.70 -4.17 15.14
CA PRO A 446 21.42 -4.69 15.59
C PRO A 446 21.51 -4.99 17.09
N THR A 447 20.65 -4.36 17.89
CA THR A 447 20.44 -4.74 19.28
C THR A 447 19.96 -6.18 19.35
N LYS A 448 20.87 -7.11 19.64
CA LYS A 448 20.50 -8.43 20.15
C LYS A 448 19.76 -8.27 21.49
N PRO A 449 18.73 -9.08 21.76
CA PRO A 449 18.27 -9.29 23.13
C PRO A 449 19.41 -9.83 23.99
N ALA A 450 19.44 -9.48 25.27
CA ALA A 450 20.42 -10.02 26.21
C ALA A 450 20.16 -11.52 26.45
N GLU A 451 21.11 -12.37 26.05
CA GLU A 451 21.24 -13.72 26.59
C GLU A 451 22.17 -13.66 27.79
N GLU A 452 21.71 -14.17 28.94
CA GLU A 452 22.57 -14.36 30.11
C GLU A 452 23.63 -15.42 29.79
N SER A 453 24.91 -15.02 29.89
CA SER A 453 26.04 -15.94 29.77
C SER A 453 26.90 -15.85 31.02
N THR A 454 26.92 -16.92 31.80
CA THR A 454 27.64 -17.01 33.07
C THR A 454 29.15 -17.08 32.85
N THR A 455 29.90 -16.10 33.36
CA THR A 455 31.36 -16.12 33.36
C THR A 455 31.92 -17.19 34.31
N ARG A 456 32.81 -18.05 33.82
CA ARG A 456 33.91 -18.63 34.62
C ARG A 456 35.23 -18.54 33.85
N ARG A 457 36.32 -18.33 34.61
CA ARG A 457 37.70 -18.09 34.14
C ARG A 457 38.45 -19.39 33.80
N GLY A 458 39.53 -19.23 33.05
CA GLY A 458 40.61 -20.21 32.77
C GLY A 458 41.21 -19.89 31.40
N GLU A 459 42.15 -18.94 31.31
CA GLU A 459 43.61 -19.14 31.35
C GLU A 459 44.20 -19.69 30.03
N GLU A 460 45.08 -18.87 29.45
CA GLU A 460 45.96 -19.06 28.28
C GLU A 460 47.22 -19.92 28.64
N PRO A 461 48.24 -20.16 27.77
CA PRO A 461 48.42 -19.85 26.33
C PRO A 461 49.07 -20.98 25.47
N THR A 462 49.26 -20.77 24.15
CA THR A 462 50.58 -20.74 23.42
C THR A 462 50.57 -21.23 21.94
N ARG A 463 51.26 -20.43 21.09
CA ARG A 463 52.08 -20.70 19.88
C ARG A 463 51.54 -21.31 18.56
N GLU A 464 51.80 -20.55 17.47
CA GLU A 464 52.64 -20.86 16.28
C GLU A 464 52.65 -22.33 15.78
N ASP A 465 52.24 -22.67 14.55
CA ASP A 465 53.00 -22.42 13.30
C ASP A 465 52.15 -22.52 11.99
N GLU A 466 52.75 -22.17 10.85
CA GLU A 466 52.20 -22.27 9.48
C GLU A 466 52.05 -23.72 8.97
N ILE A 467 51.19 -23.95 7.94
CA ILE A 467 51.50 -24.75 6.74
C ILE A 467 50.36 -24.63 5.69
N THR A 468 50.76 -24.56 4.42
CA THR A 468 49.92 -24.50 3.20
C THR A 468 49.60 -25.90 2.62
N THR A 469 48.40 -26.09 2.04
CA THR A 469 48.19 -26.86 0.77
C THR A 469 46.76 -26.73 0.21
N GLU A 470 46.62 -26.93 -1.10
CA GLU A 470 45.37 -26.86 -1.89
C GLU A 470 44.48 -28.13 -1.78
N PRO A 471 43.19 -28.09 -2.19
CA PRO A 471 42.26 -29.21 -2.01
C PRO A 471 42.30 -30.24 -3.16
N VAL A 472 42.05 -31.50 -2.81
CA VAL A 472 41.83 -32.61 -3.76
C VAL A 472 40.34 -32.99 -3.77
N ILE A 473 39.82 -33.31 -4.96
CA ILE A 473 38.46 -33.80 -5.21
C ILE A 473 38.55 -35.32 -5.46
N GLU A 474 37.68 -36.12 -4.83
CA GLU A 474 37.39 -37.49 -5.27
C GLU A 474 35.88 -37.77 -5.21
N ASP A 475 35.38 -38.46 -6.24
CA ASP A 475 33.98 -38.88 -6.43
C ASP A 475 33.67 -40.20 -5.69
N PHE A 476 32.40 -40.43 -5.33
CA PHE A 476 31.89 -41.78 -5.04
C PHE A 476 30.43 -41.98 -5.51
N GLU A 477 30.18 -43.16 -6.08
CA GLU A 477 28.90 -43.61 -6.69
C GLU A 477 28.09 -44.58 -5.75
N PRO A 478 26.86 -45.03 -6.12
CA PRO A 478 25.79 -45.37 -5.16
C PRO A 478 25.61 -46.87 -4.83
N ILE A 479 24.73 -47.18 -3.85
CA ILE A 479 24.30 -48.56 -3.49
C ILE A 479 22.77 -48.61 -3.18
N GLU A 480 22.12 -49.73 -3.50
CA GLU A 480 20.66 -50.03 -3.48
C GLU A 480 20.12 -50.68 -2.16
N GLU A 481 18.83 -51.07 -2.19
CA GLU A 481 17.98 -51.62 -1.12
C GLU A 481 18.35 -53.02 -0.56
N VAL A 482 17.92 -53.33 0.68
CA VAL A 482 17.66 -54.69 1.20
C VAL A 482 16.43 -54.69 2.14
N THR A 483 15.72 -55.82 2.24
CA THR A 483 14.35 -56.03 2.74
C THR A 483 14.21 -56.86 4.06
N GLU A 484 13.09 -56.65 4.80
CA GLU A 484 12.38 -57.59 5.74
C GLU A 484 13.13 -58.06 7.05
N ASP A 485 12.54 -58.45 8.21
CA ASP A 485 11.14 -58.83 8.57
C ASP A 485 10.74 -58.72 10.09
N ILE A 486 9.43 -58.82 10.37
CA ILE A 486 8.55 -58.98 11.61
C ILE A 486 9.16 -59.64 12.90
N PRO A 487 8.80 -59.37 14.23
CA PRO A 487 7.44 -59.18 14.87
C PRO A 487 7.18 -58.36 16.21
N VAL A 488 5.92 -57.89 16.41
CA VAL A 488 4.94 -57.96 17.57
C VAL A 488 5.23 -57.61 19.08
N ASN A 489 4.40 -56.68 19.63
CA ASN A 489 3.78 -56.50 20.99
C ASN A 489 4.21 -55.43 22.05
N SER A 490 3.16 -54.79 22.62
CA SER A 490 3.03 -53.72 23.64
C SER A 490 3.48 -54.12 25.08
N PRO A 491 3.66 -53.21 26.11
CA PRO A 491 2.89 -51.96 26.35
C PRO A 491 3.57 -50.74 27.05
N GLY A 492 2.86 -49.60 27.09
CA GLY A 492 3.20 -48.48 28.00
C GLY A 492 2.41 -47.17 27.77
N LYS A 493 1.51 -46.78 28.70
CA LYS A 493 0.79 -45.50 28.65
C LYS A 493 1.62 -44.36 29.26
N ASN A 494 1.92 -43.32 28.49
CA ASN A 494 1.72 -41.90 28.86
C ASN A 494 2.40 -40.96 27.86
N ASN A 495 1.62 -40.31 26.99
CA ASN A 495 2.00 -38.97 26.53
C ASN A 495 0.73 -38.14 26.22
N LYS A 496 0.70 -36.88 26.68
CA LYS A 496 -0.48 -36.01 26.55
C LYS A 496 -0.48 -35.37 25.15
N ASN A 497 -1.57 -35.54 24.41
CA ASN A 497 -1.76 -34.91 23.11
C ASN A 497 -1.96 -33.38 23.29
N PRO A 498 -1.13 -32.50 22.69
CA PRO A 498 -1.27 -31.04 22.82
C PRO A 498 -2.54 -30.46 22.16
N TYR A 499 -3.32 -31.25 21.42
CA TYR A 499 -4.57 -30.83 20.78
C TYR A 499 -5.84 -31.11 21.61
N ALA A 500 -5.71 -31.45 22.90
CA ALA A 500 -6.83 -31.90 23.75
C ALA A 500 -7.90 -30.83 24.06
N ASN A 501 -7.65 -29.53 23.81
CA ASN A 501 -8.59 -28.43 24.10
C ASN A 501 -9.26 -27.83 22.84
N LEU A 502 -9.48 -28.63 21.78
CA LEU A 502 -10.31 -28.25 20.64
C LEU A 502 -11.81 -28.53 20.87
N HIS A 503 -12.37 -27.93 21.92
CA HIS A 503 -13.79 -27.98 22.26
C HIS A 503 -14.46 -26.61 22.18
N GLU A 504 -14.63 -26.10 20.95
CA GLU A 504 -15.90 -25.55 20.45
C GLU A 504 -15.78 -25.19 18.96
N ILE A 505 -16.02 -26.18 18.09
CA ILE A 505 -16.07 -25.99 16.64
C ILE A 505 -17.54 -25.71 16.24
N PRO A 506 -17.87 -24.55 15.62
CA PRO A 506 -19.23 -24.25 15.21
C PRO A 506 -19.83 -25.32 14.29
N GLY A 507 -21.10 -25.67 14.51
CA GLY A 507 -21.77 -26.82 13.89
C GLY A 507 -21.78 -26.87 12.35
N ALA A 508 -21.46 -25.76 11.67
CA ALA A 508 -21.25 -25.73 10.23
C ALA A 508 -20.07 -26.61 9.77
N TYR A 509 -18.96 -26.66 10.52
CA TYR A 509 -17.76 -27.41 10.09
C TYR A 509 -18.02 -28.92 10.09
N ARG A 510 -18.81 -29.42 11.07
CA ARG A 510 -19.22 -30.83 11.15
C ARG A 510 -20.12 -31.25 9.97
N LYS A 511 -20.88 -30.33 9.36
CA LYS A 511 -21.77 -30.61 8.22
C LYS A 511 -21.07 -30.59 6.85
N MET A 512 -19.83 -30.11 6.75
CA MET A 512 -19.08 -30.13 5.49
C MET A 512 -18.62 -31.55 5.12
N SER A 513 -18.78 -31.89 3.84
CA SER A 513 -18.26 -33.14 3.27
C SER A 513 -16.73 -33.22 3.32
N LYS A 514 -16.18 -34.44 3.31
CA LYS A 514 -14.72 -34.69 3.33
C LYS A 514 -14.01 -33.94 2.18
N LYS A 515 -14.65 -33.89 1.00
CA LYS A 515 -14.19 -33.18 -0.20
C LYS A 515 -14.12 -31.65 -0.02
N GLN A 516 -15.06 -31.04 0.72
CA GLN A 516 -15.03 -29.62 1.04
C GLN A 516 -13.91 -29.27 2.04
N ARG A 517 -13.69 -30.10 3.06
CA ARG A 517 -12.59 -29.89 4.02
C ARG A 517 -11.21 -30.03 3.37
N SER A 518 -11.03 -31.05 2.52
CA SER A 518 -9.80 -31.21 1.71
C SER A 518 -9.60 -30.05 0.73
N GLY A 519 -10.68 -29.54 0.12
CA GLY A 519 -10.63 -28.36 -0.75
C GLY A 519 -10.13 -27.10 -0.03
N ILE A 520 -10.63 -26.82 1.18
CA ILE A 520 -10.19 -25.66 1.98
C ILE A 520 -8.68 -25.72 2.26
N ILE A 521 -8.19 -26.87 2.76
CA ILE A 521 -6.76 -27.09 3.04
C ILE A 521 -5.93 -26.92 1.76
N PHE A 522 -6.37 -27.52 0.65
CA PHE A 522 -5.68 -27.43 -0.64
C PHE A 522 -5.65 -26.00 -1.19
N PHE A 523 -6.71 -25.19 -1.01
CA PHE A 523 -6.71 -23.78 -1.43
C PHE A 523 -5.81 -22.89 -0.57
N THR A 524 -5.73 -23.10 0.75
CA THR A 524 -4.73 -22.41 1.59
C THR A 524 -3.31 -22.80 1.22
N SER A 525 -3.04 -24.09 1.00
CA SER A 525 -1.71 -24.55 0.58
C SER A 525 -1.36 -24.08 -0.82
N LEU A 526 -2.32 -24.00 -1.76
CA LEU A 526 -2.11 -23.49 -3.11
C LEU A 526 -1.89 -21.99 -3.13
N ALA A 527 -2.58 -21.21 -2.28
CA ALA A 527 -2.32 -19.78 -2.13
C ALA A 527 -0.89 -19.52 -1.61
N VAL A 528 -0.46 -20.26 -0.59
CA VAL A 528 0.92 -20.20 -0.06
C VAL A 528 1.94 -20.69 -1.11
N ALA A 529 1.65 -21.78 -1.83
CA ALA A 529 2.50 -22.33 -2.86
C ALA A 529 2.64 -21.40 -4.08
N LEU A 530 1.60 -20.64 -4.47
CA LEU A 530 1.69 -19.66 -5.55
C LEU A 530 2.64 -18.50 -5.21
N THR A 531 2.65 -18.01 -3.96
CA THR A 531 3.70 -17.09 -3.47
C THR A 531 5.10 -17.70 -3.51
N ALA A 532 5.23 -18.99 -3.17
CA ALA A 532 6.53 -19.69 -3.22
C ALA A 532 7.02 -19.93 -4.66
N PHE A 533 6.15 -20.34 -5.59
CA PHE A 533 6.48 -20.57 -6.99
C PHE A 533 6.87 -19.27 -7.72
N GLY A 534 6.17 -18.15 -7.47
CA GLY A 534 6.59 -16.85 -8.00
C GLY A 534 8.00 -16.45 -7.56
N SER A 535 8.32 -16.71 -6.28
CA SER A 535 9.66 -16.46 -5.72
C SER A 535 10.72 -17.36 -6.36
N MET A 536 10.43 -18.65 -6.56
CA MET A 536 11.35 -19.62 -7.18
C MET A 536 11.63 -19.31 -8.65
N TYR A 537 10.62 -18.87 -9.41
CA TYR A 537 10.76 -18.51 -10.82
C TYR A 537 11.65 -17.27 -11.01
N TYR A 538 11.56 -16.31 -10.08
CA TYR A 538 12.40 -15.09 -10.10
C TYR A 538 13.87 -15.39 -9.79
N VAL A 539 14.16 -16.27 -8.81
CA VAL A 539 15.53 -16.69 -8.49
C VAL A 539 16.19 -17.44 -9.65
N ASN A 540 15.46 -18.30 -10.37
CA ASN A 540 15.99 -19.02 -11.52
C ASN A 540 16.24 -18.12 -12.75
N ARG A 541 15.43 -17.06 -12.97
CA ARG A 541 15.75 -16.05 -14.00
C ARG A 541 17.02 -15.28 -13.68
N LYS A 542 17.25 -14.91 -12.42
CA LYS A 542 18.48 -14.18 -12.04
C LYS A 542 19.74 -15.01 -12.29
N LYS A 543 19.72 -16.31 -11.97
CA LYS A 543 20.84 -17.22 -12.25
C LYS A 543 21.14 -17.42 -13.74
N MET A 544 20.13 -17.33 -14.62
CA MET A 544 20.36 -17.43 -16.07
C MET A 544 20.94 -16.14 -16.69
N TRP A 545 20.83 -14.99 -16.02
CA TRP A 545 21.41 -13.71 -16.51
C TRP A 545 22.86 -13.50 -16.02
N GLU A 546 23.30 -14.26 -15.01
CA GLU A 546 24.69 -14.24 -14.52
C GLU A 546 25.58 -15.27 -15.25
N SER A 547 25.06 -15.95 -16.28
CA SER A 547 25.76 -17.01 -17.05
C SER A 547 25.77 -16.81 -18.58
N THR A 548 25.47 -15.61 -19.08
CA THR A 548 25.58 -15.17 -20.49
C THR A 548 25.88 -13.69 -20.57
#